data_AF-A0A3D4LHN3-F1
#
_entry.id   AF-A0A3D4LHN3-F1
#
_cell.length_a   1.000
_cell.length_b   1.000
_cell.length_c   1.000
_cell.angle_alpha   90.00
_cell.angle_beta   90.00
_cell.angle_gamma   90.00
#
_symmetry.space_group_name_H-M   'P 1'
#
loop_
_entity.id
_entity.type
_entity.pdbx_description
1 polymer ?
#
loop_
_entity_poly.entity_id
_entity_poly.type
_entity_poly.pdbx_seq_one_letter_code
_entity_poly.pdbx_strand_id
1 'polypeptide(L)'
;MKTIKKLAALCLCVLLAINMNTAVYAGVLDDIIGDKPVENTEDVEDTEVEDASYDTENVTESINTAIDAEPAKTSVSFSDIGSHWAKKWIENAYDLGFVSGYKDGTFKPDNPVTRAEFSTMLNKAIQIEITEKINFSDVSDKNWFYNEIKKSVAAGFFSGYENNTFRPDNPITRQEVSKVVSGAITTGNIDGEGATLLKDYNTIQEWAKESVNTVYNKGYILGYPDKTYMPSKALTRGEAVKIIFEIVDNENIEYGFNITNYNETYSSAVVVGNLNVLDSVGNGNVYIKNVVVLGDIVISAKNVNSVVLTDVKARNIIVESENNPVKIVYNDNVTIANS
;
A
#
# COMPACT_ATOMS: atom_id res chain seq x y z
N MET A 1 10.11 -4.49 17.96
CA MET A 1 8.79 -4.86 17.39
C MET A 1 7.95 -3.59 17.38
N LYS A 2 7.98 -2.83 16.27
CA LYS A 2 7.25 -1.55 16.16
C LYS A 2 5.87 -1.84 15.58
N THR A 3 4.89 -1.98 16.45
CA THR A 3 3.48 -2.03 16.10
C THR A 3 3.09 -0.69 15.47
N ILE A 4 2.69 -0.70 14.21
CA ILE A 4 2.10 0.45 13.53
C ILE A 4 0.80 0.77 14.27
N LYS A 5 0.81 1.79 15.13
CA LYS A 5 -0.42 2.35 15.70
C LYS A 5 -1.13 3.17 14.61
N LYS A 6 -1.98 2.54 13.80
CA LYS A 6 -3.05 3.27 13.08
C LYS A 6 -4.15 3.57 14.11
N LEU A 7 -4.46 4.84 14.27
CA LEU A 7 -5.57 5.34 15.08
C LEU A 7 -6.86 4.80 14.46
N ALA A 8 -7.56 3.90 15.16
CA ALA A 8 -8.86 3.41 14.72
C ALA A 8 -9.89 4.54 14.82
N ALA A 9 -10.21 5.18 13.69
CA ALA A 9 -11.36 6.07 13.58
C ALA A 9 -12.60 5.20 13.30
N LEU A 10 -13.43 5.03 14.32
CA LEU A 10 -14.71 4.35 14.24
C LEU A 10 -15.68 5.20 13.39
N CYS A 11 -16.39 4.51 12.51
CA CYS A 11 -17.41 4.97 11.57
C CYS A 11 -18.31 6.13 12.05
N LEU A 12 -18.37 7.22 11.28
CA LEU A 12 -19.57 8.05 11.16
C LEU A 12 -19.65 8.66 9.76
N CYS A 13 -20.64 8.20 8.98
CA CYS A 13 -21.04 8.77 7.71
C CYS A 13 -21.34 10.27 7.83
N VAL A 14 -20.59 11.14 7.14
CA VAL A 14 -21.11 12.38 6.54
C VAL A 14 -20.32 12.68 5.26
N LEU A 15 -21.05 12.99 4.19
CA LEU A 15 -20.55 13.41 2.89
C LEU A 15 -19.43 14.46 3.00
N LEU A 16 -18.33 14.28 2.26
CA LEU A 16 -17.49 15.40 1.86
C LEU A 16 -17.54 15.59 0.35
N ALA A 17 -18.04 16.77 -0.01
CA ALA A 17 -18.06 17.32 -1.34
C ALA A 17 -16.65 17.42 -1.92
N ILE A 18 -16.57 17.10 -3.20
CA ILE A 18 -15.44 17.32 -4.08
C ILE A 18 -15.06 18.80 -4.04
N ASN A 19 -13.85 19.11 -3.59
CA ASN A 19 -13.17 20.35 -3.91
C ASN A 19 -11.88 19.99 -4.65
N MET A 20 -11.96 20.01 -5.97
CA MET A 20 -10.79 19.95 -6.84
C MET A 20 -10.00 21.25 -6.63
N ASN A 21 -8.77 21.16 -6.14
CA ASN A 21 -7.80 22.22 -6.34
C ASN A 21 -6.72 21.71 -7.28
N THR A 22 -6.89 22.03 -8.55
CA THR A 22 -5.86 21.93 -9.59
C THR A 22 -4.85 23.04 -9.38
N ALA A 23 -3.58 22.70 -9.19
CA ALA A 23 -2.39 23.36 -9.73
C ALA A 23 -1.20 23.21 -8.78
N VAL A 24 -0.26 22.32 -9.10
CA VAL A 24 1.18 22.63 -9.03
C VAL A 24 1.92 21.72 -10.02
N TYR A 25 2.04 22.15 -11.28
CA TYR A 25 3.20 21.85 -12.13
C TYR A 25 3.25 22.82 -13.32
N ALA A 26 4.01 23.90 -13.18
CA ALA A 26 4.59 24.66 -14.29
C ALA A 26 5.70 25.55 -13.72
N GLY A 27 6.90 25.45 -14.29
CA GLY A 27 8.10 26.12 -13.81
C GLY A 27 8.30 27.55 -14.33
N VAL A 28 9.31 28.18 -13.72
CA VAL A 28 10.27 29.18 -14.23
C VAL A 28 9.71 30.42 -14.93
N LEU A 29 9.86 31.59 -14.30
CA LEU A 29 10.45 32.77 -14.94
C LEU A 29 10.96 33.76 -13.88
N ASP A 30 12.24 34.13 -14.03
CA ASP A 30 12.90 35.28 -13.40
C ASP A 30 12.29 36.62 -13.86
N ASP A 31 12.73 37.67 -13.15
CA ASP A 31 12.54 39.11 -13.35
C ASP A 31 11.33 39.76 -12.65
N ILE A 32 11.60 40.50 -11.56
CA ILE A 32 11.65 41.98 -11.60
C ILE A 32 12.21 42.51 -10.26
N ILE A 33 13.32 43.24 -10.38
CA ILE A 33 13.90 44.14 -9.38
C ILE A 33 12.88 45.24 -9.02
N GLY A 34 12.69 45.56 -7.73
CA GLY A 34 11.97 46.79 -7.37
C GLY A 34 11.59 46.99 -5.90
N ASP A 35 12.53 47.53 -5.13
CA ASP A 35 12.36 48.58 -4.10
C ASP A 35 11.40 48.42 -2.89
N LYS A 36 12.03 48.24 -1.72
CA LYS A 36 11.90 49.00 -0.44
C LYS A 36 10.58 49.05 0.39
N PRO A 37 10.70 49.35 1.70
CA PRO A 37 9.91 48.74 2.77
C PRO A 37 8.72 49.59 3.20
N VAL A 38 7.74 48.94 3.85
CA VAL A 38 6.66 49.62 4.57
C VAL A 38 6.69 49.17 6.03
N GLU A 39 7.00 50.16 6.86
CA GLU A 39 6.84 50.23 8.30
C GLU A 39 5.34 50.13 8.65
N ASN A 40 4.96 49.33 9.64
CA ASN A 40 3.84 49.73 10.49
C ASN A 40 3.96 49.18 11.91
N THR A 41 3.83 50.13 12.81
CA THR A 41 3.82 50.12 14.27
C THR A 41 2.61 49.37 14.83
N GLU A 42 2.78 48.73 15.98
CA GLU A 42 1.71 48.66 16.99
C GLU A 42 2.32 48.49 18.39
N ASP A 43 2.00 49.47 19.24
CA ASP A 43 2.34 49.59 20.65
C ASP A 43 1.57 48.58 21.51
N VAL A 44 2.22 47.97 22.51
CA VAL A 44 1.54 47.43 23.71
C VAL A 44 2.38 47.74 24.95
N GLU A 45 1.67 48.22 25.96
CA GLU A 45 2.06 48.97 27.15
C GLU A 45 2.98 48.25 28.15
N ASP A 46 3.82 49.08 28.80
CA ASP A 46 4.59 48.80 30.01
C ASP A 46 3.67 48.43 31.19
N THR A 47 4.04 47.37 31.91
CA THR A 47 3.68 47.21 33.32
C THR A 47 4.92 46.86 34.14
N GLU A 48 5.04 47.59 35.24
CA GLU A 48 6.20 47.76 36.12
C GLU A 48 6.67 46.45 36.77
N VAL A 49 7.99 46.32 36.91
CA VAL A 49 8.66 45.22 37.60
C VAL A 49 9.03 45.70 39.01
N GLU A 50 8.37 45.15 40.04
CA GLU A 50 8.83 45.27 41.43
C GLU A 50 9.77 44.11 41.79
N ASP A 51 10.85 44.50 42.45
CA ASP A 51 12.01 43.72 42.88
C ASP A 51 11.68 42.83 44.10
N ALA A 52 12.08 41.55 44.06
CA ALA A 52 12.14 40.71 45.25
C ALA A 52 13.17 39.58 45.07
N SER A 53 14.34 39.77 45.68
CA SER A 53 15.40 38.77 45.85
C SER A 53 14.93 37.59 46.68
N TYR A 54 15.24 36.34 46.28
CA TYR A 54 15.28 35.20 47.20
C TYR A 54 16.33 34.14 46.82
N ASP A 55 16.83 33.51 47.87
CA ASP A 55 18.07 32.75 48.05
C ASP A 55 18.36 31.57 47.11
N THR A 56 19.64 31.46 46.77
CA THR A 56 20.27 30.31 46.13
C THR A 56 20.83 29.35 47.19
N GLU A 57 20.06 28.36 47.64
CA GLU A 57 20.61 27.20 48.38
C GLU A 57 19.57 26.08 48.54
N ASN A 58 19.32 25.27 47.49
CA ASN A 58 18.97 23.83 47.55
C ASN A 58 18.46 23.32 46.19
N VAL A 59 19.37 22.98 45.27
CA VAL A 59 19.03 22.08 44.14
C VAL A 59 20.26 21.25 43.75
N THR A 60 20.81 20.48 44.68
CA THR A 60 21.93 19.55 44.40
C THR A 60 21.64 18.11 44.80
N GLU A 61 20.37 17.72 44.95
CA GLU A 61 20.01 16.34 45.32
C GLU A 61 18.80 15.78 44.56
N SER A 62 18.75 16.00 43.24
CA SER A 62 17.81 15.26 42.36
C SER A 62 18.22 15.30 40.88
N ILE A 63 19.49 15.06 40.58
CA ILE A 63 20.01 14.85 39.22
C ILE A 63 20.83 13.55 39.17
N ASN A 64 20.16 12.42 39.42
CA ASN A 64 20.68 11.08 39.11
C ASN A 64 19.54 10.11 38.79
N THR A 65 18.59 10.55 37.97
CA THR A 65 17.59 9.66 37.37
C THR A 65 17.91 9.51 35.89
N ALA A 66 18.63 8.42 35.60
CA ALA A 66 18.72 7.70 34.33
C ALA A 66 18.36 8.49 33.05
N ILE A 67 19.40 9.06 32.42
CA ILE A 67 19.39 9.27 30.98
C ILE A 67 19.66 7.90 30.35
N ASP A 68 18.63 7.05 30.27
CA ASP A 68 18.59 5.99 29.28
C ASP A 68 18.25 6.66 27.95
N ALA A 69 19.26 7.26 27.31
CA ALA A 69 19.16 7.66 25.92
C ALA A 69 19.01 6.38 25.10
N GLU A 70 17.78 6.13 24.61
CA GLU A 70 17.54 5.18 23.52
C GLU A 70 18.58 5.46 22.43
N PRO A 71 19.33 4.45 21.94
CA PRO A 71 20.39 4.68 20.98
C PRO A 71 19.79 5.45 19.80
N ALA A 72 20.34 6.63 19.52
CA ALA A 72 19.91 7.46 18.41
C ALA A 72 19.84 6.59 17.17
N LYS A 73 18.62 6.39 16.64
CA LYS A 73 18.37 5.61 15.43
C LYS A 73 19.28 6.19 14.36
N THR A 74 20.36 5.49 14.03
CA THR A 74 21.26 5.91 12.97
C THR A 74 20.42 5.89 11.70
N SER A 75 20.01 7.07 11.23
CA SER A 75 19.32 7.18 9.95
C SER A 75 20.32 6.73 8.89
N VAL A 76 20.09 5.55 8.32
CA VAL A 76 20.87 5.13 7.16
C VAL A 76 20.48 6.07 6.03
N SER A 77 21.44 6.90 5.63
CA SER A 77 21.31 7.80 4.50
C SER A 77 22.03 7.17 3.31
N PHE A 78 21.32 6.95 2.22
CA PHE A 78 21.91 6.45 0.98
C PHE A 78 22.64 7.59 0.26
N SER A 79 23.84 7.32 -0.25
CA SER A 79 24.71 8.38 -0.82
C SER A 79 24.17 9.01 -2.11
N ASP A 80 23.23 8.36 -2.78
CA ASP A 80 22.72 8.69 -4.11
C ASP A 80 21.27 9.21 -4.13
N ILE A 81 20.67 9.47 -2.97
CA ILE A 81 19.27 9.97 -2.90
C ILE A 81 19.16 11.42 -2.44
N GLY A 82 20.26 12.12 -2.20
CA GLY A 82 20.30 13.43 -1.52
C GLY A 82 19.32 14.48 -2.08
N SER A 83 19.29 14.66 -3.40
CA SER A 83 18.37 15.54 -4.15
C SER A 83 17.34 14.77 -4.99
N HIS A 84 17.29 13.45 -4.85
CA HIS A 84 16.42 12.61 -5.66
C HIS A 84 14.96 12.77 -5.23
N TRP A 85 14.03 12.91 -6.19
CA TRP A 85 12.61 13.12 -5.90
C TRP A 85 12.04 12.02 -4.99
N ALA A 86 12.48 10.77 -5.17
CA ALA A 86 12.01 9.62 -4.40
C ALA A 86 12.54 9.56 -2.95
N LYS A 87 13.44 10.46 -2.52
CA LYS A 87 14.18 10.38 -1.25
C LYS A 87 13.30 10.06 -0.05
N LYS A 88 12.22 10.83 0.12
CA LYS A 88 11.37 10.70 1.31
C LYS A 88 10.69 9.34 1.41
N TRP A 89 10.18 8.83 0.28
CA TRP A 89 9.59 7.50 0.22
C TRP A 89 10.64 6.42 0.49
N ILE A 90 11.86 6.57 -0.02
CA ILE A 90 12.97 5.63 0.20
C ILE A 90 13.35 5.57 1.69
N GLU A 91 13.53 6.72 2.33
CA GLU A 91 13.84 6.80 3.77
C GLU A 91 12.73 6.16 4.62
N ASN A 92 11.47 6.49 4.33
CA ASN A 92 10.34 5.91 5.05
C ASN A 92 10.22 4.39 4.81
N ALA A 93 10.45 3.93 3.59
CA ALA A 93 10.41 2.51 3.24
C ALA A 93 11.52 1.71 3.91
N TYR A 94 12.71 2.30 4.02
CA TYR A 94 13.82 1.73 4.76
C TYR A 94 13.47 1.62 6.25
N ASP A 95 12.88 2.67 6.80
CA ASP A 95 12.44 2.73 8.20
C ASP A 95 11.34 1.72 8.54
N LEU A 96 10.46 1.44 7.58
CA LEU A 96 9.44 0.40 7.66
C LEU A 96 9.98 -1.00 7.38
N GLY A 97 11.24 -1.11 6.92
CA GLY A 97 11.94 -2.39 6.74
C GLY A 97 11.59 -3.18 5.48
N PHE A 98 10.85 -2.59 4.54
CA PHE A 98 10.47 -3.28 3.30
C PHE A 98 11.44 -3.06 2.13
N VAL A 99 12.41 -2.15 2.28
CA VAL A 99 13.55 -2.00 1.36
C VAL A 99 14.89 -1.95 2.08
N SER A 100 15.94 -2.26 1.33
CA SER A 100 17.32 -2.07 1.74
C SER A 100 18.12 -1.47 0.58
N GLY A 101 19.22 -0.78 0.89
CA GLY A 101 20.21 -0.39 -0.10
C GLY A 101 21.21 -1.51 -0.39
N TYR A 102 22.20 -1.16 -1.20
CA TYR A 102 23.30 -2.02 -1.58
C TYR A 102 24.46 -1.91 -0.57
N LYS A 103 25.36 -2.89 -0.58
CA LYS A 103 26.54 -2.92 0.31
C LYS A 103 27.49 -1.74 0.12
N ASP A 104 27.41 -1.08 -1.03
CA ASP A 104 28.19 0.11 -1.40
C ASP A 104 27.62 1.41 -0.79
N GLY A 105 26.51 1.35 -0.04
CA GLY A 105 25.87 2.52 0.59
C GLY A 105 24.87 3.26 -0.32
N THR A 106 24.60 2.75 -1.52
CA THR A 106 23.64 3.35 -2.47
C THR A 106 22.26 2.69 -2.42
N PHE A 107 21.24 3.36 -2.94
CA PHE A 107 19.90 2.80 -3.15
C PHE A 107 19.60 2.46 -4.63
N LYS A 108 20.24 3.19 -5.55
CA LYS A 108 20.08 3.13 -7.01
C LYS A 108 18.64 3.39 -7.45
N PRO A 109 18.06 4.56 -7.10
CA PRO A 109 16.64 4.83 -7.32
C PRO A 109 16.22 4.85 -8.80
N ASP A 110 17.12 5.23 -9.71
CA ASP A 110 16.85 5.28 -11.14
C ASP A 110 17.10 3.96 -11.88
N ASN A 111 17.66 2.95 -11.20
CA ASN A 111 17.85 1.65 -11.82
C ASN A 111 16.50 0.95 -12.02
N PRO A 112 16.32 0.23 -13.15
CA PRO A 112 15.16 -0.64 -13.34
C PRO A 112 15.07 -1.67 -12.21
N VAL A 113 13.86 -1.88 -11.69
CA VAL A 113 13.59 -2.92 -10.70
C VAL A 113 13.21 -4.21 -11.39
N THR A 114 13.76 -5.32 -10.92
CA THR A 114 13.41 -6.66 -11.41
C THR A 114 12.07 -7.14 -10.85
N ARG A 115 11.46 -8.13 -11.51
CA ARG A 115 10.22 -8.77 -11.05
C ARG A 115 10.37 -9.37 -9.65
N ALA A 116 11.50 -10.02 -9.37
CA ALA A 116 11.80 -10.59 -8.05
C ALA A 116 11.99 -9.51 -6.97
N GLU A 117 12.67 -8.41 -7.27
CA GLU A 117 12.82 -7.30 -6.33
C GLU A 117 11.48 -6.63 -6.03
N PHE A 118 10.65 -6.37 -7.05
CA PHE A 118 9.32 -5.78 -6.84
C PHE A 118 8.43 -6.66 -5.95
N SER A 119 8.36 -7.97 -6.26
CA SER A 119 7.64 -8.97 -5.45
C SER A 119 8.12 -8.96 -3.99
N THR A 120 9.44 -8.94 -3.78
CA THR A 120 10.03 -8.91 -2.43
C THR A 120 9.66 -7.63 -1.66
N MET A 121 9.73 -6.47 -2.31
CA MET A 121 9.40 -5.19 -1.67
C MET A 121 7.92 -5.14 -1.28
N LEU A 122 7.02 -5.57 -2.19
CA LEU A 122 5.59 -5.57 -1.93
C LEU A 122 5.21 -6.55 -0.82
N ASN A 123 5.71 -7.79 -0.86
CA ASN A 123 5.45 -8.79 0.19
C ASN A 123 5.86 -8.28 1.57
N LYS A 124 7.04 -7.67 1.68
CA LYS A 124 7.53 -7.12 2.96
C LYS A 124 6.69 -5.94 3.43
N ALA A 125 6.28 -5.07 2.51
CA ALA A 125 5.51 -3.87 2.83
C ALA A 125 4.13 -4.21 3.40
N ILE A 126 3.46 -5.22 2.84
CA ILE A 126 2.13 -5.67 3.29
C ILE A 126 2.18 -6.96 4.14
N GLN A 127 3.38 -7.40 4.53
CA GLN A 127 3.67 -8.54 5.42
C GLN A 127 2.96 -9.85 5.03
N ILE A 128 3.10 -10.27 3.77
CA ILE A 128 2.57 -11.57 3.30
C ILE A 128 3.36 -12.72 3.94
N GLU A 129 2.66 -13.67 4.54
CA GLU A 129 3.28 -14.86 5.15
C GLU A 129 2.77 -16.19 4.60
N ILE A 130 1.61 -16.21 3.93
CA ILE A 130 1.12 -17.43 3.29
C ILE A 130 2.06 -17.85 2.15
N THR A 131 2.20 -19.15 1.94
CA THR A 131 2.99 -19.68 0.83
C THR A 131 2.29 -20.86 0.19
N GLU A 132 2.62 -21.13 -1.06
CA GLU A 132 2.21 -22.33 -1.76
C GLU A 132 3.37 -22.92 -2.58
N LYS A 133 3.18 -24.12 -3.10
CA LYS A 133 4.19 -24.76 -3.93
C LYS A 133 4.19 -24.11 -5.32
N ILE A 134 5.35 -23.62 -5.75
CA ILE A 134 5.57 -23.09 -7.10
C ILE A 134 6.41 -24.06 -7.93
N ASN A 135 6.19 -24.08 -9.25
CA ASN A 135 6.90 -24.95 -10.20
C ASN A 135 7.37 -24.17 -11.44
N PHE A 136 8.04 -23.03 -11.25
CA PHE A 136 8.64 -22.30 -12.36
C PHE A 136 9.99 -22.91 -12.76
N SER A 137 10.23 -23.03 -14.06
CA SER A 137 11.47 -23.62 -14.61
C SER A 137 12.73 -22.78 -14.36
N ASP A 138 12.56 -21.48 -14.07
CA ASP A 138 13.61 -20.49 -13.85
C ASP A 138 13.68 -19.99 -12.39
N VAL A 139 13.03 -20.71 -11.46
CA VAL A 139 13.05 -20.40 -10.03
C VAL A 139 13.40 -21.65 -9.23
N SER A 140 14.58 -21.65 -8.60
CA SER A 140 15.08 -22.70 -7.70
C SER A 140 14.93 -22.28 -6.24
N ASP A 141 14.76 -23.27 -5.35
CA ASP A 141 14.78 -23.14 -3.89
C ASP A 141 16.04 -22.48 -3.30
N LYS A 142 17.14 -22.43 -4.07
CA LYS A 142 18.38 -21.76 -3.68
C LYS A 142 18.40 -20.27 -4.01
N ASN A 143 17.46 -19.77 -4.81
CA ASN A 143 17.40 -18.35 -5.14
C ASN A 143 16.94 -17.54 -3.93
N TRP A 144 17.55 -16.37 -3.70
CA TRP A 144 17.22 -15.48 -2.58
C TRP A 144 15.75 -15.02 -2.59
N PHE A 145 15.14 -14.96 -3.77
CA PHE A 145 13.75 -14.56 -3.99
C PHE A 145 12.75 -15.74 -3.93
N TYR A 146 13.21 -16.98 -3.77
CA TYR A 146 12.34 -18.17 -3.88
C TYR A 146 11.11 -18.09 -2.97
N ASN A 147 11.34 -17.78 -1.69
CA ASN A 147 10.26 -17.69 -0.71
C ASN A 147 9.32 -16.51 -1.00
N GLU A 148 9.85 -15.41 -1.51
CA GLU A 148 9.04 -14.23 -1.86
C GLU A 148 8.13 -14.50 -3.06
N ILE A 149 8.63 -15.21 -4.07
CA ILE A 149 7.78 -15.64 -5.19
C ILE A 149 6.68 -16.60 -4.70
N LYS A 150 7.01 -17.55 -3.82
CA LYS A 150 5.98 -18.43 -3.21
C LYS A 150 4.90 -17.64 -2.49
N LYS A 151 5.27 -16.59 -1.78
CA LYS A 151 4.35 -15.69 -1.08
C LYS A 151 3.45 -14.94 -2.05
N SER A 152 4.02 -14.33 -3.08
CA SER A 152 3.27 -13.54 -4.05
C SER A 152 2.31 -14.38 -4.91
N VAL A 153 2.71 -15.61 -5.26
CA VAL A 153 1.83 -16.57 -5.94
C VAL A 153 0.70 -17.00 -5.01
N ALA A 154 1.01 -17.38 -3.76
CA ALA A 154 0.01 -17.74 -2.76
C ALA A 154 -0.99 -16.64 -2.45
N ALA A 155 -0.58 -15.38 -2.49
CA ALA A 155 -1.46 -14.24 -2.30
C ALA A 155 -2.31 -13.90 -3.54
N GLY A 156 -2.06 -14.55 -4.69
CA GLY A 156 -2.86 -14.42 -5.91
C GLY A 156 -2.64 -13.13 -6.70
N PHE A 157 -1.79 -12.21 -6.23
CA PHE A 157 -1.53 -10.95 -6.93
C PHE A 157 -0.37 -11.04 -7.93
N PHE A 158 0.38 -12.15 -7.98
CA PHE A 158 1.52 -12.30 -8.88
C PHE A 158 1.51 -13.68 -9.52
N SER A 159 1.64 -13.73 -10.83
CA SER A 159 1.72 -14.97 -11.61
C SER A 159 2.96 -15.00 -12.51
N GLY A 160 3.33 -16.21 -12.93
CA GLY A 160 4.30 -16.42 -14.00
C GLY A 160 3.67 -16.25 -15.38
N TYR A 161 4.46 -16.55 -16.40
CA TYR A 161 4.02 -16.55 -17.79
C TYR A 161 3.54 -17.95 -18.21
N GLU A 162 2.79 -18.02 -19.31
CA GLU A 162 2.21 -19.25 -19.87
C GLU A 162 3.22 -20.37 -20.12
N ASN A 163 4.49 -20.04 -20.33
CA ASN A 163 5.57 -21.00 -20.55
C ASN A 163 6.21 -21.54 -19.24
N ASN A 164 5.51 -21.47 -18.10
CA ASN A 164 5.99 -21.90 -16.78
C ASN A 164 7.32 -21.22 -16.35
N THR A 165 7.47 -19.94 -16.68
CA THR A 165 8.59 -19.09 -16.20
C THR A 165 8.07 -17.97 -15.32
N PHE A 166 8.85 -17.51 -14.34
CA PHE A 166 8.57 -16.30 -13.59
C PHE A 166 9.33 -15.08 -14.14
N ARG A 167 10.50 -15.30 -14.76
CA ARG A 167 11.46 -14.32 -15.24
C ARG A 167 11.93 -13.36 -14.13
N PRO A 168 12.49 -13.88 -13.03
CA PRO A 168 12.75 -13.11 -11.81
C PRO A 168 13.69 -11.92 -12.02
N ASP A 169 14.70 -12.08 -12.88
CA ASP A 169 15.73 -11.07 -13.12
C ASP A 169 15.36 -10.07 -14.23
N ASN A 170 14.22 -10.26 -14.91
CA ASN A 170 13.77 -9.31 -15.91
C ASN A 170 13.26 -8.02 -15.23
N PRO A 171 13.57 -6.83 -15.78
CA PRO A 171 12.91 -5.60 -15.37
C PRO A 171 11.39 -5.72 -15.51
N ILE A 172 10.65 -5.32 -14.48
CA ILE A 172 9.19 -5.34 -14.52
C ILE A 172 8.67 -4.10 -15.25
N THR A 173 7.77 -4.30 -16.21
CA THR A 173 7.17 -3.20 -16.99
C THR A 173 6.01 -2.55 -16.22
N ARG A 174 5.68 -1.30 -16.55
CA ARG A 174 4.58 -0.56 -15.90
C ARG A 174 3.22 -1.26 -16.01
N GLN A 175 2.92 -1.90 -17.13
CA GLN A 175 1.67 -2.67 -17.28
C GLN A 175 1.68 -3.98 -16.45
N GLU A 176 2.84 -4.61 -16.26
CA GLU A 176 2.95 -5.78 -15.37
C GLU A 176 2.83 -5.37 -13.91
N VAL A 177 3.45 -4.26 -13.50
CA VAL A 177 3.28 -3.67 -12.17
C VAL A 177 1.80 -3.35 -11.92
N SER A 178 1.08 -2.82 -12.91
CA SER A 178 -0.35 -2.55 -12.79
C SER A 178 -1.15 -3.81 -12.51
N LYS A 179 -0.85 -4.90 -13.21
CA LYS A 179 -1.50 -6.20 -12.99
C LYS A 179 -1.24 -6.70 -11.57
N VAL A 180 0.01 -6.60 -11.12
CA VAL A 180 0.43 -7.02 -9.77
C VAL A 180 -0.25 -6.18 -8.69
N VAL A 181 -0.17 -4.85 -8.81
CA VAL A 181 -0.75 -3.91 -7.84
C VAL A 181 -2.28 -4.02 -7.82
N SER A 182 -2.95 -4.10 -8.97
CA SER A 182 -4.41 -4.30 -9.06
C SER A 182 -4.90 -5.59 -8.38
N GLY A 183 -4.04 -6.60 -8.26
CA GLY A 183 -4.33 -7.83 -7.51
C GLY A 183 -4.16 -7.68 -5.99
N ALA A 184 -3.44 -6.65 -5.53
CA ALA A 184 -3.12 -6.41 -4.12
C ALA A 184 -3.85 -5.21 -3.50
N ILE A 185 -4.78 -4.59 -4.23
CA ILE A 185 -5.54 -3.41 -3.80
C ILE A 185 -7.02 -3.58 -4.06
N THR A 186 -7.84 -2.83 -3.32
CA THR A 186 -9.27 -2.72 -3.61
C THR A 186 -9.51 -2.03 -4.96
N THR A 187 -10.57 -2.42 -5.66
CA THR A 187 -10.94 -1.82 -6.96
C THR A 187 -11.51 -0.41 -6.79
N GLY A 188 -12.15 -0.13 -5.65
CA GLY A 188 -12.77 1.17 -5.36
C GLY A 188 -13.98 1.46 -6.26
N ASN A 189 -14.48 2.71 -6.26
CA ASN A 189 -15.47 3.18 -7.24
C ASN A 189 -14.71 3.62 -8.50
N ILE A 190 -14.68 2.76 -9.52
CA ILE A 190 -14.01 3.01 -10.81
C ILE A 190 -14.94 3.86 -11.70
N ASP A 191 -15.45 4.98 -11.20
CA ASP A 191 -16.28 5.88 -12.00
C ASP A 191 -15.38 6.82 -12.81
N GLY A 192 -15.49 6.76 -14.14
CA GLY A 192 -14.81 7.67 -15.07
C GLY A 192 -14.00 6.97 -16.17
N GLU A 193 -13.56 7.75 -17.15
CA GLU A 193 -12.81 7.25 -18.32
C GLU A 193 -11.40 6.74 -17.96
N GLY A 194 -10.84 7.14 -16.82
CA GLY A 194 -9.58 6.63 -16.29
C GLY A 194 -8.40 6.71 -17.26
N ALA A 195 -7.64 5.61 -17.40
CA ALA A 195 -6.47 5.59 -18.28
C ALA A 195 -6.85 5.58 -19.76
N THR A 196 -8.12 5.38 -20.13
CA THR A 196 -8.57 5.38 -21.55
C THR A 196 -8.31 6.71 -22.27
N LEU A 197 -8.14 7.79 -21.50
CA LEU A 197 -7.81 9.13 -21.99
C LEU A 197 -6.33 9.34 -22.35
N LEU A 198 -5.46 8.37 -22.05
CA LEU A 198 -4.03 8.47 -22.35
C LEU A 198 -3.77 8.21 -23.84
N LYS A 199 -2.82 8.95 -24.41
CA LYS A 199 -2.52 8.95 -25.85
C LYS A 199 -2.11 7.59 -26.40
N ASP A 200 -1.44 6.80 -25.57
CA ASP A 200 -0.90 5.48 -25.90
C ASP A 200 -1.71 4.34 -25.23
N TYR A 201 -2.94 4.61 -24.78
CA TYR A 201 -3.78 3.59 -24.15
C TYR A 201 -3.98 2.34 -25.04
N ASN A 202 -4.05 2.54 -26.35
CA ASN A 202 -4.16 1.45 -27.33
C ASN A 202 -2.90 0.55 -27.42
N THR A 203 -1.77 0.96 -26.83
CA THR A 203 -0.54 0.16 -26.74
C THR A 203 -0.48 -0.73 -25.51
N ILE A 204 -1.40 -0.54 -24.54
CA ILE A 204 -1.55 -1.41 -23.38
C ILE A 204 -2.11 -2.74 -23.86
N GLN A 205 -1.48 -3.84 -23.45
CA GLN A 205 -1.96 -5.17 -23.81
C GLN A 205 -3.33 -5.46 -23.17
N GLU A 206 -4.19 -6.18 -23.87
CA GLU A 206 -5.60 -6.38 -23.46
C GLU A 206 -5.72 -6.92 -22.03
N TRP A 207 -4.89 -7.90 -21.66
CA TRP A 207 -4.86 -8.50 -20.31
C TRP A 207 -4.51 -7.52 -19.19
N ALA A 208 -3.90 -6.37 -19.53
CA ALA A 208 -3.46 -5.35 -18.58
C ALA A 208 -4.42 -4.16 -18.48
N LYS A 209 -5.33 -3.95 -19.44
CA LYS A 209 -6.13 -2.72 -19.54
C LYS A 209 -6.96 -2.45 -18.29
N GLU A 210 -7.68 -3.47 -17.80
CA GLU A 210 -8.48 -3.35 -16.58
C GLU A 210 -7.62 -2.97 -15.37
N SER A 211 -6.47 -3.65 -15.22
CA SER A 211 -5.54 -3.40 -14.13
C SER A 211 -4.92 -2.01 -14.22
N VAL A 212 -4.55 -1.55 -15.41
CA VAL A 212 -4.05 -0.18 -15.64
C VAL A 212 -5.12 0.85 -15.29
N ASN A 213 -6.37 0.66 -15.72
CA ASN A 213 -7.47 1.55 -15.33
C ASN A 213 -7.67 1.59 -13.82
N THR A 214 -7.62 0.42 -13.16
CA THR A 214 -7.77 0.32 -11.70
C THR A 214 -6.71 1.13 -10.97
N VAL A 215 -5.42 0.89 -11.26
CA VAL A 215 -4.33 1.58 -10.55
C VAL A 215 -4.24 3.06 -10.92
N TYR A 216 -4.68 3.45 -12.12
CA TYR A 216 -4.76 4.84 -12.55
C TYR A 216 -5.85 5.59 -11.79
N ASN A 217 -7.06 5.01 -11.70
CA ASN A 217 -8.19 5.61 -10.98
C ASN A 217 -7.96 5.66 -9.47
N LYS A 218 -7.22 4.69 -8.92
CA LYS A 218 -6.76 4.71 -7.53
C LYS A 218 -5.61 5.69 -7.29
N GLY A 219 -5.02 6.27 -8.34
CA GLY A 219 -3.94 7.25 -8.23
C GLY A 219 -2.55 6.69 -8.00
N TYR A 220 -2.38 5.36 -7.92
CA TYR A 220 -1.08 4.73 -7.63
C TYR A 220 -0.13 4.74 -8.83
N ILE A 221 -0.64 4.49 -10.04
CA ILE A 221 0.18 4.51 -11.25
C ILE A 221 -0.47 5.39 -12.30
N LEU A 222 -0.07 6.66 -12.29
CA LEU A 222 -0.52 7.68 -13.22
C LEU A 222 0.31 7.68 -14.51
N GLY A 223 -0.18 8.40 -15.52
CA GLY A 223 0.57 8.71 -16.74
C GLY A 223 1.61 9.81 -16.52
N TYR A 224 2.41 10.05 -17.55
CA TYR A 224 3.39 11.13 -17.61
C TYR A 224 2.74 12.47 -18.01
N PRO A 225 3.42 13.62 -17.79
CA PRO A 225 2.90 14.94 -18.17
C PRO A 225 2.53 15.08 -19.65
N ASP A 226 3.16 14.29 -20.53
CA ASP A 226 2.88 14.26 -21.97
C ASP A 226 1.60 13.48 -22.35
N LYS A 227 0.86 12.99 -21.34
CA LYS A 227 -0.35 12.15 -21.43
C LYS A 227 -0.11 10.75 -21.98
N THR A 228 1.07 10.18 -21.75
CA THR A 228 1.37 8.77 -22.05
C THR A 228 1.41 7.92 -20.78
N TYR A 229 1.12 6.62 -20.92
CA TYR A 229 1.27 5.63 -19.85
C TYR A 229 2.63 4.91 -19.92
N MET A 230 3.16 4.71 -21.13
CA MET A 230 4.37 3.94 -21.44
C MET A 230 4.31 2.50 -20.88
N PRO A 231 3.36 1.65 -21.32
CA PRO A 231 3.10 0.34 -20.69
C PRO A 231 4.31 -0.59 -20.64
N SER A 232 5.14 -0.59 -21.70
CA SER A 232 6.32 -1.44 -21.82
C SER A 232 7.58 -0.87 -21.14
N LYS A 233 7.53 0.37 -20.63
CA LYS A 233 8.69 0.97 -19.94
C LYS A 233 8.92 0.25 -18.62
N ALA A 234 10.18 -0.09 -18.34
CA ALA A 234 10.57 -0.67 -17.05
C ALA A 234 10.38 0.35 -15.92
N LEU A 235 9.88 -0.12 -14.78
CA LEU A 235 9.72 0.68 -13.58
C LEU A 235 11.09 0.87 -12.89
N THR A 236 11.40 2.07 -12.39
CA THR A 236 12.60 2.28 -11.58
C THR A 236 12.40 1.84 -10.13
N ARG A 237 13.48 1.58 -9.38
CA ARG A 237 13.40 1.27 -7.94
C ARG A 237 12.74 2.39 -7.14
N GLY A 238 13.00 3.66 -7.47
CA GLY A 238 12.38 4.81 -6.81
C GLY A 238 10.87 4.88 -7.06
N GLU A 239 10.43 4.63 -8.29
CA GLU A 239 9.01 4.53 -8.64
C GLU A 239 8.33 3.36 -7.90
N ALA A 240 8.98 2.19 -7.83
CA ALA A 240 8.46 1.03 -7.11
C ALA A 240 8.22 1.32 -5.64
N VAL A 241 9.19 1.96 -4.96
CA VAL A 241 9.05 2.31 -3.55
C VAL A 241 7.93 3.29 -3.32
N LYS A 242 7.82 4.33 -4.16
CA LYS A 242 6.71 5.28 -4.06
C LYS A 242 5.37 4.56 -4.13
N ILE A 243 5.15 3.74 -5.17
CA ILE A 243 3.89 3.02 -5.39
C ILE A 243 3.55 2.13 -4.19
N ILE A 244 4.52 1.33 -3.73
CA ILE A 244 4.32 0.40 -2.60
C ILE A 244 4.02 1.17 -1.30
N PHE A 245 4.71 2.27 -1.06
CA PHE A 245 4.45 3.11 0.10
C PHE A 245 3.03 3.70 0.06
N GLU A 246 2.58 4.21 -1.08
CA GLU A 246 1.24 4.76 -1.24
C GLU A 246 0.15 3.70 -1.04
N ILE A 247 0.39 2.44 -1.41
CA ILE A 247 -0.53 1.33 -1.12
C ILE A 247 -0.65 1.13 0.40
N VAL A 248 0.47 1.03 1.12
CA VAL A 248 0.48 0.83 2.58
C VAL A 248 -0.20 1.98 3.33
N ASP A 249 -0.03 3.20 2.84
CA ASP A 249 -0.57 4.40 3.47
C ASP A 249 -2.09 4.54 3.22
N ASN A 250 -2.55 4.25 1.99
CA ASN A 250 -3.91 4.57 1.56
C ASN A 250 -4.90 3.39 1.54
N GLU A 251 -4.44 2.14 1.48
CA GLU A 251 -5.35 0.98 1.61
C GLU A 251 -5.70 0.69 3.07
N ASN A 252 -6.94 0.23 3.31
CA ASN A 252 -7.31 -0.39 4.57
C ASN A 252 -6.79 -1.84 4.61
N ILE A 253 -5.54 -2.00 5.06
CA ILE A 253 -4.89 -3.31 5.17
C ILE A 253 -5.16 -3.91 6.55
N GLU A 254 -5.78 -5.09 6.57
CA GLU A 254 -6.10 -5.86 7.77
C GLU A 254 -5.36 -7.20 7.76
N TYR A 255 -4.86 -7.66 8.91
CA TYR A 255 -4.02 -8.87 9.01
C TYR A 255 -4.79 -10.02 9.65
N GLY A 256 -5.40 -10.86 8.82
CA GLY A 256 -6.37 -11.87 9.23
C GLY A 256 -7.63 -11.22 9.82
N PHE A 257 -8.79 -11.53 9.26
CA PHE A 257 -10.04 -10.90 9.69
C PHE A 257 -11.10 -11.92 10.06
N ASN A 258 -11.81 -11.67 11.15
CA ASN A 258 -12.93 -12.51 11.59
C ASN A 258 -14.22 -11.70 11.48
N ILE A 259 -15.09 -12.10 10.56
CA ILE A 259 -16.45 -11.56 10.50
C ILE A 259 -17.25 -12.24 11.60
N THR A 260 -17.68 -11.44 12.57
CA THR A 260 -18.47 -11.90 13.72
C THR A 260 -19.91 -11.41 13.72
N ASN A 261 -20.23 -10.38 12.94
CA ASN A 261 -21.57 -9.79 12.84
C ASN A 261 -22.30 -10.28 11.58
N TYR A 262 -23.63 -10.30 11.64
CA TYR A 262 -24.49 -10.68 10.51
C TYR A 262 -25.39 -9.52 10.08
N ASN A 263 -25.84 -9.58 8.82
CA ASN A 263 -26.61 -8.53 8.14
C ASN A 263 -25.91 -7.16 8.06
N GLU A 264 -24.61 -7.12 8.33
CA GLU A 264 -23.72 -5.99 8.06
C GLU A 264 -22.86 -6.29 6.83
N THR A 265 -22.37 -5.23 6.18
CA THR A 265 -21.45 -5.34 5.04
C THR A 265 -20.03 -5.06 5.50
N TYR A 266 -19.16 -6.06 5.38
CA TYR A 266 -17.72 -5.87 5.47
C TYR A 266 -17.20 -5.41 4.10
N SER A 267 -16.53 -4.26 4.03
CA SER A 267 -16.17 -3.68 2.75
C SER A 267 -14.90 -2.85 2.73
N SER A 268 -14.36 -2.65 1.52
CA SER A 268 -13.26 -1.73 1.22
C SER A 268 -11.99 -2.00 2.02
N ALA A 269 -11.55 -3.25 2.02
CA ALA A 269 -10.36 -3.70 2.75
C ALA A 269 -9.50 -4.66 1.91
N VAL A 270 -8.20 -4.64 2.18
CA VAL A 270 -7.24 -5.67 1.76
C VAL A 270 -6.93 -6.53 2.98
N VAL A 271 -7.37 -7.79 2.97
CA VAL A 271 -7.09 -8.74 4.05
C VAL A 271 -5.85 -9.55 3.70
N VAL A 272 -4.78 -9.37 4.47
CA VAL A 272 -3.56 -10.16 4.41
C VAL A 272 -3.76 -11.45 5.19
N GLY A 273 -3.70 -12.60 4.51
CA GLY A 273 -4.05 -13.89 5.08
C GLY A 273 -5.53 -14.21 4.88
N ASN A 274 -6.13 -14.94 5.83
CA ASN A 274 -7.49 -15.44 5.67
C ASN A 274 -8.54 -14.47 6.22
N LEU A 275 -9.69 -14.44 5.55
CA LEU A 275 -10.93 -13.86 6.05
C LEU A 275 -11.82 -15.00 6.53
N ASN A 276 -12.22 -14.99 7.79
CA ASN A 276 -12.99 -16.06 8.41
C ASN A 276 -14.42 -15.60 8.71
N VAL A 277 -15.42 -16.38 8.29
CA VAL A 277 -16.82 -16.23 8.67
C VAL A 277 -17.13 -17.26 9.75
N LEU A 278 -17.28 -16.80 10.99
CA LEU A 278 -17.36 -17.65 12.18
C LEU A 278 -18.80 -17.84 12.67
N ASP A 279 -19.05 -18.88 13.48
CA ASP A 279 -20.37 -19.23 14.04
C ASP A 279 -21.12 -18.06 14.72
N SER A 280 -20.40 -17.04 15.21
CA SER A 280 -21.00 -15.87 15.85
C SER A 280 -21.90 -15.04 14.94
N VAL A 281 -21.80 -15.18 13.61
CA VAL A 281 -22.72 -14.55 12.66
C VAL A 281 -24.15 -15.15 12.74
N GLY A 282 -24.34 -16.27 13.44
CA GLY A 282 -25.67 -16.84 13.64
C GLY A 282 -26.37 -17.20 12.31
N ASN A 283 -27.68 -16.93 12.23
CA ASN A 283 -28.55 -17.44 11.17
C ASN A 283 -28.86 -16.42 10.07
N GLY A 284 -28.00 -15.41 9.90
CA GLY A 284 -28.21 -14.30 8.97
C GLY A 284 -27.50 -14.47 7.61
N ASN A 285 -27.44 -13.38 6.86
CA ASN A 285 -26.58 -13.26 5.69
C ASN A 285 -25.32 -12.46 6.03
N VAL A 286 -24.20 -12.81 5.43
CA VAL A 286 -22.95 -12.04 5.50
C VAL A 286 -22.71 -11.40 4.15
N TYR A 287 -22.41 -10.10 4.13
CA TYR A 287 -22.13 -9.37 2.90
C TYR A 287 -20.67 -8.92 2.90
N ILE A 288 -19.93 -9.27 1.85
CA ILE A 288 -18.52 -8.90 1.65
C ILE A 288 -18.44 -8.14 0.33
N LYS A 289 -18.03 -6.87 0.36
CA LYS A 289 -18.05 -5.98 -0.81
C LYS A 289 -16.74 -5.23 -1.04
N ASN A 290 -16.18 -5.26 -2.25
CA ASN A 290 -14.93 -4.56 -2.58
C ASN A 290 -13.79 -4.95 -1.62
N VAL A 291 -13.59 -6.26 -1.44
CA VAL A 291 -12.58 -6.81 -0.54
C VAL A 291 -11.61 -7.67 -1.33
N VAL A 292 -10.32 -7.47 -1.07
CA VAL A 292 -9.26 -8.33 -1.62
C VAL A 292 -8.66 -9.15 -0.49
N VAL A 293 -8.84 -10.46 -0.54
CA VAL A 293 -8.29 -11.41 0.41
C VAL A 293 -7.04 -12.04 -0.19
N LEU A 294 -5.87 -11.66 0.33
CA LEU A 294 -4.56 -12.20 -0.02
C LEU A 294 -4.33 -13.53 0.72
N GLY A 295 -5.26 -14.46 0.50
CA GLY A 295 -5.44 -15.73 1.19
C GLY A 295 -6.82 -16.31 0.92
N ASP A 296 -7.35 -17.10 1.85
CA ASP A 296 -8.62 -17.80 1.66
C ASP A 296 -9.77 -17.11 2.40
N ILE A 297 -10.97 -17.19 1.83
CA ILE A 297 -12.21 -16.96 2.58
C ILE A 297 -12.61 -18.30 3.21
N VAL A 298 -12.63 -18.38 4.53
CA VAL A 298 -12.95 -19.59 5.29
C VAL A 298 -14.29 -19.42 5.99
N ILE A 299 -15.26 -20.26 5.65
CA ILE A 299 -16.62 -20.23 6.20
C ILE A 299 -16.77 -21.42 7.13
N SER A 300 -16.60 -21.18 8.43
CA SER A 300 -16.81 -22.18 9.48
C SER A 300 -18.18 -22.03 10.17
N ALA A 301 -18.85 -20.91 9.94
CA ALA A 301 -20.21 -20.66 10.43
C ALA A 301 -21.21 -21.72 9.92
N LYS A 302 -21.78 -22.51 10.82
CA LYS A 302 -22.66 -23.64 10.48
C LYS A 302 -24.10 -23.26 10.18
N ASN A 303 -24.56 -22.14 10.74
CA ASN A 303 -25.96 -21.73 10.65
C ASN A 303 -26.18 -20.52 9.74
N VAL A 304 -25.11 -19.95 9.16
CA VAL A 304 -25.23 -18.80 8.27
C VAL A 304 -26.03 -19.18 7.03
N ASN A 305 -27.01 -18.36 6.66
CA ASN A 305 -27.87 -18.66 5.51
C ASN A 305 -27.10 -18.47 4.19
N SER A 306 -26.44 -17.32 4.05
CA SER A 306 -25.66 -17.03 2.86
C SER A 306 -24.46 -16.13 3.13
N VAL A 307 -23.44 -16.30 2.30
CA VAL A 307 -22.32 -15.38 2.18
C VAL A 307 -22.40 -14.77 0.77
N VAL A 308 -22.64 -13.47 0.71
CA VAL A 308 -22.83 -12.69 -0.51
C VAL A 308 -21.56 -11.90 -0.79
N LEU A 309 -20.95 -12.14 -1.94
CA LEU A 309 -19.69 -11.54 -2.38
C LEU A 309 -19.95 -10.58 -3.55
N THR A 310 -19.47 -9.34 -3.44
CA THR A 310 -19.60 -8.33 -4.50
C THR A 310 -18.24 -7.68 -4.72
N ASP A 311 -17.67 -7.81 -5.92
CA ASP A 311 -16.35 -7.24 -6.25
C ASP A 311 -15.25 -7.75 -5.29
N VAL A 312 -15.24 -9.07 -5.05
CA VAL A 312 -14.32 -9.73 -4.11
C VAL A 312 -13.24 -10.49 -4.86
N LYS A 313 -12.00 -10.38 -4.42
CA LYS A 313 -10.90 -11.23 -4.89
C LYS A 313 -10.41 -12.11 -3.75
N ALA A 314 -10.20 -13.40 -3.99
CA ALA A 314 -9.61 -14.31 -3.01
C ALA A 314 -8.88 -15.47 -3.68
N ARG A 315 -8.04 -16.20 -2.94
CA ARG A 315 -7.40 -17.42 -3.45
C ARG A 315 -8.40 -18.57 -3.57
N ASN A 316 -9.09 -18.89 -2.47
CA ASN A 316 -10.11 -19.92 -2.39
C ASN A 316 -11.30 -19.42 -1.56
N ILE A 317 -12.44 -20.10 -1.72
CA ILE A 317 -13.52 -20.11 -0.73
C ILE A 317 -13.61 -21.53 -0.15
N ILE A 318 -13.42 -21.65 1.15
CA ILE A 318 -13.41 -22.92 1.88
C ILE A 318 -14.62 -22.94 2.80
N VAL A 319 -15.51 -23.92 2.64
CA VAL A 319 -16.62 -24.16 3.57
C VAL A 319 -16.25 -25.32 4.46
N GLU A 320 -16.08 -25.07 5.76
CA GLU A 320 -15.74 -26.13 6.72
C GLU A 320 -17.01 -26.92 7.05
N SER A 321 -16.97 -28.25 6.82
CA SER A 321 -18.06 -29.25 6.87
C SER A 321 -18.86 -29.40 5.57
N GLU A 322 -18.86 -30.61 5.02
CA GLU A 322 -19.66 -31.00 3.84
C GLU A 322 -21.18 -30.82 4.03
N ASN A 323 -21.64 -30.81 5.29
CA ASN A 323 -23.04 -30.61 5.64
C ASN A 323 -23.40 -29.14 5.98
N ASN A 324 -22.50 -28.19 5.73
CA ASN A 324 -22.79 -26.78 5.96
C ASN A 324 -23.80 -26.29 4.90
N PRO A 325 -25.01 -25.86 5.28
CA PRO A 325 -26.06 -25.47 4.33
C PRO A 325 -25.85 -24.09 3.71
N VAL A 326 -24.73 -23.40 4.00
CA VAL A 326 -24.46 -22.04 3.54
C VAL A 326 -24.57 -21.92 2.01
N LYS A 327 -25.29 -20.89 1.57
CA LYS A 327 -25.33 -20.49 0.16
C LYS A 327 -24.27 -19.43 -0.13
N ILE A 328 -23.35 -19.70 -1.05
CA ILE A 328 -22.43 -18.69 -1.58
C ILE A 328 -23.09 -18.00 -2.78
N VAL A 329 -23.17 -16.67 -2.76
CA VAL A 329 -23.75 -15.84 -3.83
C VAL A 329 -22.71 -14.82 -4.26
N TYR A 330 -22.48 -14.64 -5.56
CA TYR A 330 -21.49 -13.69 -6.06
C TYR A 330 -21.91 -12.99 -7.36
N ASN A 331 -21.36 -11.80 -7.62
CA ASN A 331 -21.48 -11.10 -8.90
C ASN A 331 -20.33 -11.44 -9.87
N ASP A 332 -20.42 -10.98 -11.12
CA ASP A 332 -19.45 -11.28 -12.18
C ASP A 332 -18.04 -10.74 -11.92
N ASN A 333 -17.90 -9.78 -11.01
CA ASN A 333 -16.60 -9.19 -10.65
C ASN A 333 -15.87 -9.96 -9.54
N VAL A 334 -16.46 -11.04 -9.00
CA VAL A 334 -15.78 -11.90 -8.04
C VAL A 334 -14.74 -12.76 -8.76
N THR A 335 -13.50 -12.71 -8.30
CA THR A 335 -12.39 -13.50 -8.84
C THR A 335 -11.84 -14.42 -7.76
N ILE A 336 -11.92 -15.73 -8.00
CA ILE A 336 -11.32 -16.75 -7.12
C ILE A 336 -10.19 -17.43 -7.90
N ALA A 337 -8.96 -17.36 -7.40
CA ALA A 337 -7.78 -17.78 -8.17
C ALA A 337 -7.77 -19.26 -8.53
N ASN A 338 -8.29 -20.12 -7.65
CA ASN A 338 -8.26 -21.58 -7.78
C ASN A 338 -9.66 -22.21 -7.94
N SER A 339 -10.67 -21.44 -8.36
CA SER A 339 -12.04 -21.95 -8.58
C SER A 339 -12.21 -22.80 -9.83
#